data_AF-A0A314YQE2-F1
#
_entry.id   AF-A0A314YQE2-F1
#
_cell.length_a   1.000
_cell.length_b   1.000
_cell.length_c   1.000
_cell.angle_alpha   90.00
_cell.angle_beta   90.00
_cell.angle_gamma   90.00
#
_symmetry.space_group_name_H-M   'P 1'
#
loop_
_entity.id
_entity.type
_entity.pdbx_description
1 polymer ?
#
loop_
_entity_poly.entity_id
_entity_poly.type
_entity_poly.pdbx_seq_one_letter_code
_entity_poly.pdbx_strand_id
1 'polypeptide(L)'
;MSGYLLSTPVFYIKCSNPVNSSLYVDTAPCLNINASSLVQQKTYSYVKVGVMEVGDLNEGCSAEWLALALLSYSKGHNTSYESVHSALMYGFELGVYWPDEIPPICQGQWSSNLKCFPHTIPVYESA
;
A
#
# COMPACT_ATOMS: atom_id res chain seq x y z
N MET A 1 17.95 10.40 -8.43
CA MET A 1 18.06 9.60 -7.19
C MET A 1 16.71 8.93 -6.98
N SER A 2 16.68 7.61 -7.09
CA SER A 2 15.45 6.80 -7.00
C SER A 2 14.88 6.95 -5.60
N GLY A 3 13.71 7.56 -5.47
CA GLY A 3 12.98 7.63 -4.20
C GLY A 3 12.52 6.21 -3.84
N TYR A 4 13.37 5.46 -3.16
CA TYR A 4 12.96 4.21 -2.53
C TYR A 4 11.91 4.59 -1.49
N LEU A 5 10.69 4.08 -1.66
CA LEU A 5 9.73 4.03 -0.58
C LEU A 5 10.44 3.29 0.59
N LEU A 6 10.74 4.01 1.68
CA LEU A 6 11.29 3.43 2.91
C LEU A 6 10.33 2.38 3.52
N SER A 7 9.08 2.36 3.06
CA SER A 7 8.07 1.40 3.46
C SER A 7 7.26 0.90 2.28
N THR A 8 7.03 -0.40 2.25
CA THR A 8 6.21 -1.07 1.24
C THR A 8 4.79 -1.23 1.77
N PRO A 9 3.76 -0.80 1.03
CA PRO A 9 2.39 -0.99 1.46
C PRO A 9 1.98 -2.46 1.41
N VAL A 10 1.18 -2.87 2.38
CA VAL A 10 0.58 -4.21 2.48
C VAL A 10 -0.92 -4.02 2.64
N PHE A 11 -1.67 -4.45 1.63
CA PHE A 11 -3.12 -4.37 1.61
C PHE A 11 -3.73 -5.68 2.08
N TYR A 12 -4.59 -5.63 3.08
CA TYR A 12 -5.41 -6.76 3.52
C TYR A 12 -6.66 -6.85 2.67
N ILE A 13 -6.85 -8.01 2.05
CA ILE A 13 -7.94 -8.25 1.12
C ILE A 13 -8.82 -9.36 1.68
N LYS A 14 -10.14 -9.15 1.65
CA LYS A 14 -11.13 -10.20 1.89
C LYS A 14 -11.91 -10.46 0.62
N CYS A 15 -12.17 -11.72 0.33
CA CYS A 15 -12.93 -12.14 -0.83
C CYS A 15 -14.06 -13.08 -0.43
N SER A 16 -15.19 -12.96 -1.13
CA SER A 16 -16.34 -13.86 -0.95
C SER A 16 -16.08 -15.25 -1.55
N ASN A 17 -15.22 -15.32 -2.57
CA ASN A 17 -14.83 -16.54 -3.27
C ASN A 17 -13.31 -16.71 -3.24
N PRO A 18 -12.78 -17.95 -3.36
CA PRO A 18 -11.34 -18.15 -3.45
C PRO A 18 -10.81 -17.54 -4.75
N VAL A 19 -9.69 -16.84 -4.66
CA VAL A 19 -9.02 -16.22 -5.80
C VAL A 19 -7.76 -17.00 -6.15
N ASN A 20 -7.56 -17.29 -7.43
CA ASN A 20 -6.34 -17.87 -7.95
C ASN A 20 -5.53 -16.78 -8.68
N SER A 21 -4.85 -15.93 -7.92
CA SER A 21 -4.05 -14.82 -8.43
C SER A 21 -2.68 -14.83 -7.77
N SER A 22 -1.61 -14.76 -8.58
CA SER A 22 -0.24 -14.65 -8.09
C SER A 22 0.07 -13.30 -7.44
N LEU A 23 -0.84 -12.32 -7.56
CA LEU A 23 -0.73 -11.02 -6.91
C LEU A 23 -1.03 -11.09 -5.40
N TYR A 24 -1.72 -12.13 -4.97
CA TYR A 24 -2.22 -12.29 -3.62
C TYR A 24 -1.47 -13.40 -2.89
N VAL A 25 -1.13 -13.13 -1.65
CA VAL A 25 -0.58 -14.11 -0.72
C VAL A 25 -1.70 -14.58 0.19
N ASP A 26 -1.96 -15.88 0.20
CA ASP A 26 -2.92 -16.49 1.12
C ASP A 26 -2.42 -16.33 2.57
N THR A 27 -3.31 -15.87 3.45
CA THR A 27 -3.03 -15.67 4.87
C THR A 27 -3.38 -16.87 5.73
N ALA A 28 -4.02 -17.90 5.15
CA ALA A 28 -4.27 -19.17 5.81
C ALA A 28 -2.97 -19.96 5.98
N PRO A 29 -2.81 -20.72 7.08
CA PRO A 29 -3.76 -20.89 8.18
C PRO A 29 -3.69 -19.79 9.26
N CYS A 30 -2.76 -18.85 9.16
CA CYS A 30 -2.42 -17.91 10.25
C CYS A 30 -3.58 -16.98 10.65
N LEU A 31 -4.33 -16.46 9.68
CA LEU A 31 -5.51 -15.61 9.93
C LEU A 31 -6.83 -16.35 9.74
N ASN A 32 -6.83 -17.68 9.81
CA ASN A 32 -8.01 -18.47 9.56
C ASN A 32 -9.02 -18.34 10.73
N ILE A 33 -9.86 -17.31 10.68
CA ILE A 33 -10.90 -17.01 11.67
C ILE A 33 -11.95 -18.15 11.75
N ASN A 34 -11.94 -19.11 10.82
CA ASN A 34 -12.97 -20.15 10.70
C ASN A 34 -12.80 -21.40 11.58
N ALA A 35 -11.94 -21.42 12.60
CA ALA A 35 -11.80 -22.60 13.43
C ALA A 35 -12.91 -22.80 14.49
N SER A 36 -13.88 -21.88 14.65
CA SER A 36 -14.77 -21.95 15.83
C SER A 36 -16.25 -21.60 15.63
N SER A 37 -16.74 -21.33 14.42
CA SER A 37 -18.14 -20.88 14.22
C SER A 37 -18.80 -21.59 13.04
N LEU A 38 -19.77 -22.44 13.35
CA LEU A 38 -20.57 -23.25 12.41
C LEU A 38 -21.51 -22.44 11.50
N VAL A 39 -21.50 -21.09 11.56
CA VAL A 39 -22.52 -20.24 10.91
C VAL A 39 -21.93 -19.04 10.14
N GLN A 40 -20.61 -18.80 10.16
CA GLN A 40 -20.03 -17.65 9.46
C GLN A 40 -19.69 -17.98 8.00
N GLN A 41 -20.14 -17.12 7.08
CA GLN A 41 -19.79 -17.16 5.66
C GLN A 41 -18.28 -17.33 5.50
N LYS A 42 -17.88 -18.29 4.67
CA LYS A 42 -16.49 -18.59 4.39
C LYS A 42 -15.86 -17.43 3.59
N THR A 43 -15.31 -16.44 4.29
CA THR A 43 -14.48 -15.39 3.68
C THR A 43 -13.04 -15.84 3.55
N TYR A 44 -12.44 -15.57 2.39
CA TYR A 44 -11.05 -15.87 2.08
C TYR A 44 -10.20 -14.62 2.30
N SER A 45 -9.09 -14.75 3.00
CA SER A 45 -8.24 -13.63 3.40
C SER A 45 -6.87 -13.69 2.73
N TYR A 46 -6.48 -12.59 2.11
CA TYR A 46 -5.25 -12.45 1.36
C TYR A 46 -4.52 -11.17 1.76
N VAL A 47 -3.24 -11.08 1.42
CA VAL A 47 -2.51 -9.82 1.39
C VAL A 47 -1.91 -9.57 0.03
N LYS A 48 -1.88 -8.30 -0.39
CA LYS A 48 -1.10 -7.84 -1.55
C LYS A 48 0.01 -6.92 -1.07
N VAL A 49 1.23 -7.25 -1.43
CA VAL A 49 2.43 -6.47 -1.10
C VAL A 49 2.76 -5.54 -2.27
N GLY A 50 3.11 -4.29 -1.97
CA GLY A 50 3.43 -3.27 -2.95
C GLY A 50 2.21 -2.47 -3.41
N VAL A 51 2.46 -1.52 -4.32
CA VAL A 51 1.45 -0.60 -4.84
C VAL A 51 0.28 -1.38 -5.42
N MET A 52 -0.95 -0.92 -5.14
CA MET A 52 -2.19 -1.49 -5.63
C MET A 52 -2.92 -0.51 -6.54
N GLU A 53 -3.19 -0.94 -7.76
CA GLU A 53 -4.11 -0.28 -8.67
C GLU A 53 -5.53 -0.84 -8.46
N VAL A 54 -6.55 -0.06 -8.81
CA VAL A 54 -7.95 -0.50 -8.67
C VAL A 54 -8.22 -1.78 -9.48
N GLY A 55 -7.57 -1.92 -10.65
CA GLY A 55 -7.69 -3.11 -11.49
C GLY A 55 -7.01 -4.37 -10.92
N ASP A 56 -6.17 -4.23 -9.89
CA ASP A 56 -5.56 -5.38 -9.21
C ASP A 56 -6.54 -6.09 -8.25
N LEU A 57 -7.69 -5.48 -7.93
CA LEU A 57 -8.67 -6.04 -7.01
C LEU A 57 -9.65 -6.95 -7.75
N ASN A 58 -9.65 -8.25 -7.41
CA ASN A 58 -10.55 -9.23 -8.02
C ASN A 58 -12.02 -8.94 -7.65
N GLU A 59 -12.93 -9.27 -8.56
CA GLU A 59 -14.37 -9.15 -8.32
C GLU A 59 -14.82 -9.93 -7.08
N GLY A 60 -15.66 -9.29 -6.26
CA GLY A 60 -16.11 -9.88 -4.99
C GLY A 60 -15.08 -9.83 -3.87
N CYS A 61 -13.98 -9.09 -4.05
CA CYS A 61 -13.01 -8.77 -3.01
C CYS A 61 -13.09 -7.30 -2.56
N SER A 62 -12.74 -7.05 -1.30
CA SER A 62 -12.61 -5.73 -0.68
C SER A 62 -11.22 -5.57 -0.07
N ALA A 63 -10.64 -4.38 -0.19
CA ALA A 63 -9.47 -3.98 0.59
C ALA A 63 -9.96 -3.44 1.95
N GLU A 64 -9.61 -4.13 3.03
CA GLU A 64 -10.11 -3.83 4.38
C GLU A 64 -9.17 -2.90 5.14
N TRP A 65 -7.86 -3.12 5.02
CA TRP A 65 -6.83 -2.41 5.78
C TRP A 65 -5.57 -2.22 4.94
N LEU A 66 -4.87 -1.12 5.20
CA LEU A 66 -3.55 -0.82 4.65
C LEU A 66 -2.55 -0.72 5.80
N ALA A 67 -1.45 -1.46 5.70
CA ALA A 67 -0.30 -1.37 6.59
C ALA A 67 0.96 -1.01 5.80
N LEU A 68 2.00 -0.58 6.51
CA LEU A 68 3.32 -0.28 5.95
C LEU A 68 4.35 -1.18 6.61
N ALA A 69 5.23 -1.77 5.81
CA ALA A 69 6.32 -2.61 6.30
C ALA A 69 7.59 -2.43 5.49
N LEU A 70 8.75 -2.59 6.12
CA LEU A 70 10.05 -2.60 5.47
C LEU A 70 10.25 -3.93 4.74
N LEU A 71 9.65 -4.04 3.56
CA LEU A 71 9.83 -5.18 2.65
C LEU A 71 10.63 -4.74 1.43
N SER A 72 11.77 -5.39 1.20
CA SER A 72 12.43 -5.37 -0.11
C SER A 72 11.65 -6.29 -1.06
N TYR A 73 10.49 -5.81 -1.53
CA TYR A 73 9.67 -6.58 -2.45
C TYR A 73 10.24 -6.45 -3.86
N SER A 74 11.08 -7.41 -4.27
CA SER A 74 11.42 -7.59 -5.67
C SER A 74 10.20 -8.19 -6.39
N LYS A 75 9.78 -7.49 -7.45
CA LYS A 75 8.65 -7.86 -8.31
C LYS A 75 8.82 -9.31 -8.78
N GLY A 76 8.09 -10.27 -8.19
CA GLY A 76 8.05 -11.65 -8.66
C GLY A 76 8.33 -12.78 -7.67
N HIS A 77 8.39 -12.54 -6.35
CA HIS A 77 8.49 -13.64 -5.38
C HIS A 77 7.15 -13.91 -4.68
N ASN A 78 6.73 -15.19 -4.66
CA ASN A 78 5.73 -15.72 -3.74
C ASN A 78 6.27 -15.58 -2.30
N THR A 79 6.07 -14.41 -1.68
CA THR A 79 6.38 -14.21 -0.27
C THR A 79 5.30 -14.95 0.54
N SER A 80 5.68 -15.86 1.43
CA SER A 80 4.71 -16.49 2.34
C SER A 80 4.12 -15.46 3.30
N TYR A 81 2.90 -15.69 3.78
CA TYR A 81 2.33 -14.78 4.78
C TYR A 81 3.18 -14.68 6.04
N GLU A 82 3.91 -15.73 6.43
CA GLU A 82 4.85 -15.70 7.56
C GLU A 82 5.95 -14.64 7.38
N SER A 83 6.49 -14.51 6.16
CA SER A 83 7.48 -13.49 5.84
C SER A 83 6.87 -12.09 5.85
N VAL A 84 5.65 -11.94 5.33
CA VAL A 84 4.91 -10.67 5.39
C VAL A 84 4.63 -10.27 6.84
N HIS A 85 4.14 -11.22 7.65
CA HIS A 85 3.86 -11.02 9.07
C HIS A 85 5.12 -10.62 9.84
N SER A 86 6.25 -11.29 9.61
CA SER A 86 7.53 -10.93 10.25
C SER A 86 7.97 -9.50 9.91
N ALA A 87 7.82 -9.08 8.65
CA ALA A 87 8.13 -7.72 8.26
C ALA A 87 7.15 -6.69 8.86
N LEU A 88 5.87 -7.04 8.98
CA LEU A 88 4.88 -6.20 9.66
C LEU A 88 5.15 -6.06 11.17
N MET A 89 5.65 -7.12 11.82
CA MET A 89 6.05 -7.07 13.23
C MET A 89 7.27 -6.17 13.45
N TYR A 90 8.19 -6.13 12.48
CA TYR A 90 9.26 -5.13 12.48
C TYR A 90 8.72 -3.72 12.22
N GLY A 91 7.78 -3.58 11.29
CA GLY A 91 7.17 -2.30 10.92
C GLY A 91 7.95 -1.60 9.80
N PHE A 92 8.10 -0.29 9.89
CA PHE A 92 8.77 0.54 8.89
C PHE A 92 9.65 1.61 9.52
N GLU A 93 10.61 2.10 8.75
CA GLU A 93 11.50 3.18 9.17
C GLU A 93 10.98 4.54 8.69
N LEU A 94 11.14 5.56 9.54
CA LEU A 94 10.82 6.95 9.23
C LEU A 94 12.12 7.74 9.06
N GLY A 95 12.37 8.22 7.84
CA GLY A 95 13.35 9.27 7.61
C GLY A 95 12.73 10.62 7.93
N VAL A 96 13.23 11.30 8.95
CA VAL A 96 12.82 12.68 9.27
C VAL A 96 13.89 13.62 8.75
N TYR A 97 13.49 14.56 7.90
CA TYR A 97 14.35 15.66 7.47
C TYR A 97 14.10 16.87 8.35
N TRP A 98 15.16 17.52 8.81
CA TRP A 98 15.03 18.76 9.55
C TRP A 98 14.62 19.90 8.60
N PRO A 99 13.83 20.89 9.06
CA PRO A 99 13.40 22.01 8.20
C PRO A 99 14.55 22.73 7.51
N ASP A 100 15.71 22.80 8.16
CA ASP A 100 16.91 23.48 7.66
C ASP A 100 17.63 22.69 6.56
N GLU A 101 17.35 21.38 6.45
CA GLU A 101 17.89 20.47 5.42
C GLU A 101 16.98 20.38 4.19
N ILE A 102 15.73 20.82 4.30
CA ILE A 102 14.80 20.93 3.18
C ILE A 102 15.00 22.33 2.58
N PRO A 103 15.67 22.49 1.42
CA PRO A 103 15.75 23.79 0.77
C PRO A 103 14.33 24.34 0.63
N PRO A 104 14.06 25.64 0.88
CA PRO A 104 12.70 26.15 0.90
C PRO A 104 12.02 25.89 -0.45
N ILE A 105 11.18 24.86 -0.51
CA ILE A 105 10.46 24.49 -1.73
C ILE A 105 9.37 25.54 -1.91
N CYS A 106 9.52 26.33 -2.98
CA CYS A 106 8.53 27.25 -3.51
C CYS A 106 8.12 28.45 -2.62
N GLN A 107 8.88 28.81 -1.57
CA GLN A 107 8.73 30.06 -0.77
C GLN A 107 7.28 30.57 -0.63
N GLY A 108 6.38 29.71 -0.15
CA GLY A 108 4.98 30.06 0.09
C GLY A 108 4.01 29.76 -1.05
N GLN A 109 4.44 29.16 -2.16
CA GLN A 109 3.59 28.59 -3.22
C GLN A 109 3.24 27.13 -2.94
N TRP A 110 2.15 26.65 -3.54
CA TRP A 110 1.83 25.23 -3.55
C TRP A 110 2.90 24.44 -4.29
N SER A 111 3.26 23.26 -3.75
CA SER A 111 4.24 22.37 -4.38
C SER A 111 3.75 20.93 -4.45
N SER A 112 4.06 20.25 -5.55
CA SER A 112 3.86 18.80 -5.71
C SER A 112 5.00 18.24 -6.57
N ASN A 113 5.63 17.14 -6.15
CA ASN A 113 6.81 16.56 -6.80
C ASN A 113 7.91 17.58 -7.12
N LEU A 114 8.23 18.48 -6.18
CA LEU A 114 9.20 19.58 -6.34
C LEU A 114 8.83 20.62 -7.42
N LYS A 115 7.63 20.56 -7.99
CA LYS A 115 7.11 21.55 -8.93
C LYS A 115 6.30 22.60 -8.17
N CYS A 116 6.62 23.87 -8.41
CA CYS A 116 5.90 25.00 -7.84
C CYS A 116 4.70 25.40 -8.70
N PHE A 117 3.56 25.66 -8.06
CA PHE A 117 2.34 26.10 -8.71
C PHE A 117 2.00 27.53 -8.29
N PRO A 118 1.63 28.41 -9.25
CA PRO A 118 1.21 29.76 -8.91
C PRO A 118 -0.08 29.72 -8.09
N HIS A 119 -0.25 30.69 -7.18
CA HIS A 119 -1.47 30.84 -6.38
C HIS A 119 -2.71 31.19 -7.18
N THR A 120 -2.52 31.69 -8.40
CA THR A 120 -3.58 32.13 -9.29
C THR A 120 -3.38 31.54 -10.67
N ILE A 121 -4.44 30.99 -11.25
CA ILE A 121 -4.49 30.60 -12.66
C ILE A 121 -4.61 31.88 -13.48
N PRO A 122 -3.67 32.20 -14.40
CA PRO A 122 -3.83 33.35 -15.27
C PRO A 122 -5.08 33.14 -16.15
N VAL A 123 -6.05 34.03 -16.03
CA VAL A 123 -7.17 34.11 -16.98
C VAL A 123 -6.60 34.63 -18.28
N TYR A 124 -6.62 33.80 -19.34
CA TYR A 124 -6.36 34.29 -20.68
C TYR A 124 -7.64 34.98 -21.17
N GLU A 125 -7.58 36.31 -21.33
CA GLU A 125 -8.56 37.03 -22.12
C GLU A 125 -8.28 36.69 -23.59
N SER A 126 -9.22 35.98 -24.21
CA SER A 126 -9.21 35.73 -25.65
C SER A 126 -9.63 37.04 -26.33
N ALA A 127 -8.68 37.73 -26.93
CA ALA A 127 -8.92 38.82 -27.86
C ALA A 127 -9.40 38.29 -29.22
#